data_AF-A0A7C2R6B9-F1
#
_entry.id   AF-A0A7C2R6B9-F1
#
_cell.length_a   1.000
_cell.length_b   1.000
_cell.length_c   1.000
_cell.angle_alpha   90.00
_cell.angle_beta   90.00
_cell.angle_gamma   90.00
#
_symmetry.space_group_name_H-M   'P 1'
#
loop_
_entity.id
_entity.type
_entity.pdbx_description
1 polymer ?
#
loop_
_entity_poly.entity_id
_entity_poly.type
_entity_poly.pdbx_seq_one_letter_code
_entity_poly.pdbx_strand_id
1 'polypeptide(L)'
;MEREELRAAADRRLEERLGEGAADPRPPCRALLRRLRAHDPVAFAAAIERFEREVVPAVVAGADPLEVWHRYAQTLATALAPGRAVQLDASGRAHPFVPPLPPDALGLHLPEDPRQPALALVWPARWSRAQRAAYALLVGEGAPADR
;
A
#
# COMPACT_ATOMS: atom_id res chain seq x y z
N MET A 1 11.67 10.35 23.01
CA MET A 1 12.30 10.19 21.70
C MET A 1 11.92 11.39 20.85
N GLU A 2 12.91 11.99 20.23
CA GLU A 2 12.67 12.99 19.18
C GLU A 2 11.97 12.34 17.98
N ARG A 3 11.25 13.14 17.20
CA ARG A 3 10.43 12.66 16.08
C ARG A 3 11.26 11.92 15.01
N GLU A 4 12.51 12.33 14.85
CA GLU A 4 13.47 11.68 13.95
C GLU A 4 13.89 10.29 14.46
N GLU A 5 14.13 10.15 15.77
CA GLU A 5 14.45 8.86 16.40
C GLU A 5 13.30 7.85 16.26
N LEU A 6 12.05 8.33 16.41
CA LEU A 6 10.84 7.54 16.21
C LEU A 6 10.74 7.00 14.78
N ARG A 7 11.01 7.85 13.77
CA ARG A 7 11.01 7.43 12.37
C ARG A 7 12.11 6.41 12.10
N ALA A 8 13.33 6.68 12.56
CA ALA A 8 14.44 5.75 12.39
C ALA A 8 14.16 4.39 13.05
N ALA A 9 13.50 4.38 14.20
CA ALA A 9 13.07 3.15 14.87
C ALA A 9 11.99 2.40 14.07
N ALA A 10 10.98 3.11 13.55
CA ALA A 10 9.96 2.50 12.69
C ALA A 10 10.56 1.93 11.39
N ASP A 11 11.48 2.67 10.77
CA ASP A 11 12.17 2.24 9.56
C ASP A 11 13.01 0.99 9.80
N ARG A 12 13.78 0.92 10.89
CA ARG A 12 14.53 -0.30 11.25
C ARG A 12 13.62 -1.52 11.38
N ARG A 13 12.47 -1.38 12.06
CA ARG A 13 11.50 -2.47 12.21
C ARG A 13 10.89 -2.89 10.88
N LEU A 14 10.62 -1.93 9.98
CA LEU A 14 10.18 -2.26 8.63
C LEU A 14 11.27 -3.03 7.88
N GLU A 15 12.52 -2.56 7.88
CA GLU A 15 13.63 -3.23 7.19
C GLU A 15 13.89 -4.65 7.72
N GLU A 16 13.80 -4.86 9.04
CA GLU A 16 13.83 -6.20 9.64
C GLU A 16 12.76 -7.11 9.04
N ARG A 17 11.52 -6.61 8.95
CA ARG A 17 10.39 -7.35 8.38
C ARG A 17 10.55 -7.61 6.88
N LEU A 18 11.17 -6.69 6.13
CA LEU A 18 11.49 -6.87 4.71
C LEU A 18 12.59 -7.92 4.50
N GLY A 19 13.56 -8.03 5.42
CA GLY A 19 14.59 -9.06 5.42
C GLY A 19 14.05 -10.50 5.47
N GLU A 20 12.81 -10.69 5.89
CA GLU A 20 12.10 -11.97 5.91
C GLU A 20 11.43 -12.33 4.56
N GLY A 21 11.68 -11.56 3.49
CA GLY A 21 11.14 -11.81 2.16
C GLY A 21 9.79 -11.15 1.88
N ALA A 22 9.39 -10.18 2.70
CA ALA A 22 8.18 -9.40 2.47
C ALA A 22 8.35 -8.37 1.34
N ALA A 23 7.26 -8.03 0.67
CA ALA A 23 7.24 -6.97 -0.33
C ALA A 23 7.32 -5.59 0.34
N ASP A 24 8.07 -4.66 -0.25
CA ASP A 24 8.17 -3.29 0.25
C ASP A 24 6.84 -2.54 0.03
N PRO A 25 6.16 -2.06 1.10
CA PRO A 25 4.89 -1.35 0.97
C PRO A 25 5.06 0.13 0.60
N ARG A 26 6.27 0.68 0.65
CA ARG A 26 6.53 2.12 0.44
C ARG A 26 6.29 2.57 -1.00
N PRO A 27 6.68 1.84 -2.07
CA PRO A 27 6.42 2.24 -3.45
C PRO A 27 4.94 2.51 -3.79
N PRO A 28 3.96 1.62 -3.54
CA PRO A 28 2.55 1.92 -3.82
C PRO A 28 2.04 3.08 -2.95
N CYS A 29 2.41 3.15 -1.67
CA CYS A 29 2.05 4.29 -0.80
C CYS A 29 2.56 5.63 -1.36
N ARG A 30 3.81 5.67 -1.85
CA ARG A 30 4.37 6.89 -2.47
C ARG A 30 3.61 7.27 -3.74
N ALA A 31 3.15 6.31 -4.54
CA ALA A 31 2.33 6.59 -5.71
C ALA A 31 0.97 7.21 -5.31
N LEU A 32 0.29 6.66 -4.30
CA LEU A 32 -0.96 7.20 -3.76
C LEU A 32 -0.77 8.61 -3.19
N LEU A 33 0.29 8.85 -2.42
CA LEU A 33 0.62 10.17 -1.86
C LEU A 33 0.89 11.22 -2.94
N ARG A 34 1.58 10.84 -4.03
CA ARG A 34 1.77 11.75 -5.19
C ARG A 34 0.44 12.11 -5.84
N ARG A 35 -0.47 11.14 -6.00
CA ARG A 35 -1.82 11.38 -6.52
C ARG A 35 -2.60 12.29 -5.60
N LEU A 36 -2.60 12.06 -4.29
CA LEU A 36 -3.26 12.94 -3.30
C LEU A 36 -2.72 14.35 -3.39
N ARG A 37 -1.40 14.54 -3.40
CA ARG A 37 -0.78 15.87 -3.50
C ARG A 37 -1.24 16.64 -4.75
N ALA A 38 -1.48 15.95 -5.86
CA ALA A 38 -1.90 16.56 -7.12
C ALA A 38 -3.39 16.93 -7.16
N HIS A 39 -4.25 16.18 -6.47
CA HIS A 39 -5.72 16.33 -6.56
C HIS A 39 -6.33 17.01 -5.35
N ASP A 40 -5.81 16.76 -4.15
CA ASP A 40 -6.30 17.28 -2.89
C ASP A 40 -5.13 17.52 -1.89
N PRO A 41 -4.57 18.74 -1.87
CA PRO A 41 -3.50 19.10 -0.94
C PRO A 41 -3.90 19.00 0.54
N VAL A 42 -5.18 19.14 0.88
CA VAL A 42 -5.67 19.05 2.26
C VAL A 42 -5.67 17.59 2.69
N ALA A 43 -6.21 16.69 1.88
CA ALA A 43 -6.15 15.25 2.12
C ALA A 43 -4.70 14.74 2.15
N PHE A 44 -3.82 15.29 1.31
CA PHE A 44 -2.38 14.99 1.37
C PHE A 44 -1.77 15.40 2.72
N ALA A 45 -2.03 16.62 3.20
CA ALA A 45 -1.52 17.06 4.50
C ALA A 45 -2.03 16.17 5.65
N ALA A 46 -3.32 15.81 5.63
CA ALA A 46 -3.92 14.91 6.61
C ALA A 46 -3.31 13.49 6.56
N ALA A 47 -2.99 12.99 5.36
CA ALA A 47 -2.30 11.72 5.19
C ALA A 47 -0.90 11.74 5.82
N ILE A 48 -0.14 12.81 5.60
CA ILE A 48 1.18 12.99 6.25
C ILE A 48 1.02 13.06 7.77
N GLU A 49 0.03 13.80 8.29
CA GLU A 49 -0.22 13.85 9.73
C GLU A 49 -0.55 12.46 10.30
N ARG A 50 -1.42 11.70 9.65
CA ARG A 50 -1.77 10.33 10.06
C ARG A 50 -0.56 9.40 10.07
N PHE A 51 0.32 9.48 9.07
CA PHE A 51 1.55 8.69 9.06
C PHE A 51 2.40 8.93 10.32
N GLU A 52 2.45 10.18 10.78
CA GLU A 52 3.26 10.60 11.92
C GLU A 52 2.63 10.27 13.27
N ARG A 53 1.31 10.36 13.34
CA ARG A 53 0.56 10.19 14.59
C ARG A 53 0.10 8.75 14.82
N GLU A 54 -0.05 7.97 13.76
CA GLU A 54 -0.62 6.62 13.84
C GLU A 54 0.38 5.56 13.34
N VAL A 55 0.93 5.71 12.13
CA VAL A 55 1.77 4.67 11.50
C VAL A 55 3.10 4.51 12.23
N VAL A 56 3.87 5.59 12.35
CA VAL A 56 5.19 5.54 13.01
C VAL A 56 5.09 5.05 14.46
N PRO A 57 4.18 5.58 15.32
CA PRO A 57 4.04 5.11 16.68
C PRO A 57 3.58 3.65 16.78
N ALA A 58 2.64 3.20 15.93
CA ALA A 58 2.16 1.81 15.97
C ALA A 58 3.27 0.80 15.66
N VAL A 59 4.09 1.09 14.64
CA VAL A 59 5.24 0.25 14.28
C VAL A 59 6.23 0.19 15.43
N VAL A 60 6.58 1.34 16.02
CA VAL A 60 7.50 1.40 17.18
C VAL A 60 6.95 0.66 18.40
N ALA A 61 5.63 0.76 18.65
CA ALA A 61 4.96 0.11 19.77
C ALA A 61 4.87 -1.42 19.63
N GLY A 62 5.23 -1.97 18.48
CA GLY A 62 5.35 -3.42 18.29
C GLY A 62 4.37 -4.03 17.28
N ALA A 63 3.51 -3.24 16.64
CA ALA A 63 2.62 -3.77 15.59
C ALA A 63 3.43 -4.34 14.41
N ASP A 64 2.85 -5.30 13.67
CA ASP A 64 3.44 -5.79 12.42
C ASP A 64 3.54 -4.63 11.42
N PRO A 65 4.76 -4.26 10.96
CA PRO A 65 4.93 -3.19 10.00
C PRO A 65 4.05 -3.36 8.75
N LEU A 66 3.95 -4.56 8.18
CA LEU A 66 3.19 -4.76 6.95
C LEU A 66 1.70 -4.56 7.16
N GLU A 67 1.16 -5.01 8.30
CA GLU A 67 -0.24 -4.78 8.62
C GLU A 67 -0.55 -3.28 8.66
N VAL A 68 0.26 -2.51 9.40
CA VAL A 68 0.08 -1.07 9.57
C VAL A 68 0.20 -0.36 8.21
N TRP A 69 1.22 -0.69 7.42
CA TRP A 69 1.43 -0.08 6.11
C TRP A 69 0.33 -0.42 5.11
N HIS A 70 -0.17 -1.66 5.08
CA HIS A 70 -1.28 -2.06 4.20
C HIS A 70 -2.59 -1.33 4.56
N ARG A 71 -2.89 -1.17 5.85
CA ARG A 71 -4.03 -0.36 6.31
C ARG A 71 -3.87 1.12 5.96
N TYR A 72 -2.65 1.63 6.06
CA TYR A 72 -2.35 3.00 5.65
C TYR A 72 -2.55 3.18 4.13
N ALA A 73 -2.06 2.26 3.29
CA ALA A 73 -2.31 2.28 1.85
C ALA A 73 -3.82 2.29 1.53
N GLN A 74 -4.62 1.46 2.21
CA GLN A 74 -6.08 1.43 2.05
C GLN A 74 -6.72 2.79 2.41
N THR A 75 -6.26 3.42 3.49
CA THR A 75 -6.69 4.78 3.87
C THR A 75 -6.40 5.78 2.76
N LEU A 76 -5.17 5.79 2.22
CA LEU A 76 -4.77 6.72 1.17
C LEU A 76 -5.63 6.56 -0.09
N ALA A 77 -5.89 5.31 -0.50
CA ALA A 77 -6.72 5.03 -1.66
C ALA A 77 -8.19 5.43 -1.43
N THR A 78 -8.72 5.22 -0.22
CA THR A 78 -10.08 5.63 0.15
C THR A 78 -10.24 7.15 0.11
N ALA A 79 -9.20 7.89 0.51
CA ALA A 79 -9.18 9.35 0.42
C ALA A 79 -9.14 9.87 -1.03
N LEU A 80 -8.59 9.08 -1.97
CA LEU A 80 -8.59 9.41 -3.40
C LEU A 80 -9.96 9.14 -4.05
N ALA A 81 -10.58 8.01 -3.72
CA ALA A 81 -11.89 7.64 -4.24
C ALA A 81 -12.59 6.64 -3.31
N PRO A 82 -13.90 6.82 -3.01
CA PRO A 82 -14.71 5.78 -2.39
C PRO A 82 -14.63 4.48 -3.18
N GLY A 83 -14.62 3.35 -2.49
CA GLY A 83 -14.39 2.06 -3.11
C GLY A 83 -14.14 0.95 -2.12
N ARG A 84 -13.72 -0.20 -2.65
CA ARG A 84 -13.41 -1.40 -1.85
C ARG A 84 -12.03 -1.94 -2.17
N ALA A 85 -11.35 -2.42 -1.14
CA ALA A 85 -10.08 -3.11 -1.28
C ALA A 85 -10.29 -4.61 -1.54
N VAL A 86 -9.47 -5.18 -2.43
CA VAL A 86 -9.37 -6.61 -2.71
C VAL A 86 -7.89 -7.01 -2.78
N GLN A 87 -7.62 -8.30 -2.64
CA GLN A 87 -6.31 -8.86 -2.99
C GLN A 87 -6.46 -9.86 -4.12
N LEU A 88 -5.46 -9.96 -5.00
CA LEU A 88 -5.36 -10.98 -6.03
C LEU A 88 -4.20 -11.92 -5.69
N ASP A 89 -4.49 -13.22 -5.61
CA ASP A 89 -3.44 -14.24 -5.47
C ASP A 89 -2.63 -14.41 -6.78
N ALA A 90 -1.62 -15.28 -6.75
CA ALA A 90 -0.78 -15.55 -7.93
C ALA A 90 -1.57 -16.12 -9.13
N SER A 91 -2.75 -16.70 -8.93
CA SER A 91 -3.63 -17.16 -10.02
C SER A 91 -4.49 -16.03 -10.61
N GLY A 92 -4.51 -14.86 -9.97
CA GLY A 92 -5.35 -13.72 -10.33
C GLY A 92 -6.75 -13.77 -9.73
N ARG A 93 -7.04 -14.72 -8.83
CA ARG A 93 -8.35 -14.80 -8.15
C ARG A 93 -8.42 -13.74 -7.06
N ALA A 94 -9.56 -13.07 -7.00
CA ALA A 94 -9.83 -12.03 -6.02
C ALA A 94 -10.29 -12.62 -4.69
N HIS A 95 -9.76 -12.07 -3.59
CA HIS A 95 -10.11 -12.38 -2.21
C HIS A 95 -10.34 -11.09 -1.43
N PRO A 96 -11.02 -11.15 -0.27
CA PRO A 96 -11.11 -10.01 0.64
C PRO A 96 -9.72 -9.48 1.03
N PHE A 97 -9.60 -8.16 1.10
CA PHE A 97 -8.37 -7.51 1.57
C PHE A 97 -8.29 -7.59 3.10
N VAL A 98 -7.43 -8.48 3.61
CA VAL A 98 -7.21 -8.69 5.05
C VAL A 98 -5.71 -8.52 5.35
N PRO A 99 -5.30 -7.37 5.91
CA PRO A 99 -3.92 -7.14 6.32
C PRO A 99 -3.45 -8.05 7.47
N PRO A 100 -2.15 -8.42 7.50
CA PRO A 100 -1.18 -8.25 6.42
C PRO A 100 -1.47 -9.22 5.26
N LEU A 101 -1.26 -8.76 4.02
CA LEU A 101 -1.40 -9.61 2.85
C LEU A 101 -0.22 -10.61 2.74
N PRO A 102 -0.44 -11.80 2.15
CA PRO A 102 0.65 -12.69 1.76
C PRO A 102 1.67 -12.01 0.85
N PRO A 103 2.96 -12.39 0.90
CA PRO A 103 4.02 -11.76 0.09
C PRO A 103 3.79 -11.82 -1.42
N ASP A 104 3.05 -12.82 -1.90
CA ASP A 104 2.73 -13.03 -3.31
C ASP A 104 1.38 -12.42 -3.72
N ALA A 105 0.68 -11.72 -2.83
CA ALA A 105 -0.61 -11.12 -3.15
C ALA A 105 -0.47 -9.68 -3.71
N LEU A 106 -1.29 -9.36 -4.70
CA LEU A 106 -1.46 -8.00 -5.22
C LEU A 106 -2.66 -7.35 -4.56
N GLY A 107 -2.45 -6.28 -3.79
CA GLY A 107 -3.54 -5.50 -3.19
C GLY A 107 -4.02 -4.38 -4.10
N LEU A 108 -5.32 -4.32 -4.37
CA LEU A 108 -5.94 -3.28 -5.20
C LEU A 108 -7.12 -2.63 -4.47
N HIS A 109 -7.30 -1.33 -4.66
CA HIS A 109 -8.53 -0.62 -4.37
C HIS A 109 -9.30 -0.43 -5.65
N LEU A 110 -10.57 -0.82 -5.64
CA LEU A 110 -11.49 -0.67 -6.76
C LEU A 110 -12.43 0.49 -6.42
N PRO A 111 -12.30 1.65 -7.09
CA PRO A 111 -13.24 2.75 -6.94
C PRO A 111 -14.67 2.34 -7.26
N GLU A 112 -15.65 3.00 -6.65
CA GLU A 112 -17.07 2.79 -6.96
C GLU A 112 -17.43 3.24 -8.38
N ASP A 113 -16.79 4.30 -8.88
CA ASP A 113 -16.92 4.74 -10.27
C ASP A 113 -16.07 3.83 -11.18
N PRO A 114 -16.69 3.00 -12.04
CA PRO A 114 -15.97 2.03 -12.86
C PRO A 114 -15.13 2.68 -13.98
N ARG A 115 -15.26 3.99 -14.19
CA ARG A 115 -14.42 4.76 -15.13
C ARG A 115 -13.08 5.14 -14.51
N GLN A 116 -12.94 5.06 -13.19
CA GLN A 116 -11.69 5.33 -12.52
C GLN A 116 -10.83 4.06 -12.47
N PRO A 117 -9.53 4.15 -12.77
CA PRO A 117 -8.65 3.00 -12.67
C PRO A 117 -8.53 2.54 -11.22
N ALA A 118 -8.30 1.25 -11.04
CA ALA A 118 -7.94 0.69 -9.75
C ALA A 118 -6.65 1.34 -9.21
N LEU A 119 -6.53 1.40 -7.89
CA LEU A 119 -5.36 1.94 -7.21
C LEU A 119 -4.57 0.81 -6.56
N ALA A 120 -3.26 0.77 -6.78
CA ALA A 120 -2.40 -0.22 -6.15
C ALA A 120 -2.19 0.08 -4.67
N LEU A 121 -2.49 -0.91 -3.81
CA LEU A 121 -2.28 -0.83 -2.36
C LEU A 121 -1.00 -1.53 -1.95
N VAL A 122 -0.78 -2.73 -2.51
CA VAL A 122 0.32 -3.64 -2.16
C VAL A 122 0.81 -4.27 -3.44
N TRP A 123 2.12 -4.29 -3.67
CA TRP A 123 2.70 -5.05 -4.76
C TRP A 123 3.19 -6.41 -4.25
N PRO A 124 3.03 -7.49 -5.03
CA PRO A 124 3.61 -8.77 -4.67
C PRO A 124 5.14 -8.68 -4.77
N ALA A 125 5.85 -9.43 -3.93
CA ALA A 125 7.31 -9.56 -3.99
C ALA A 125 7.74 -10.18 -5.33
N ARG A 126 6.93 -11.10 -5.86
CA ARG A 126 7.11 -11.66 -7.21
C ARG A 126 5.80 -11.66 -7.97
N TRP A 127 5.79 -10.97 -9.11
CA TRP A 127 4.63 -10.86 -9.96
C TRP A 127 4.35 -12.14 -10.75
N SER A 128 3.13 -12.65 -10.66
CA SER A 128 2.64 -13.69 -11.56
C SER A 128 2.19 -13.11 -12.90
N ARG A 129 2.06 -13.98 -13.93
CA ARG A 129 1.49 -13.57 -15.22
C ARG A 129 0.06 -13.03 -15.07
N ALA A 130 -0.76 -13.66 -14.23
CA ALA A 130 -2.14 -13.26 -14.02
C ALA A 130 -2.23 -11.89 -13.32
N GLN A 131 -1.38 -11.64 -12.32
CA GLN A 131 -1.32 -10.37 -11.61
C GLN A 131 -0.84 -9.23 -12.51
N ARG A 132 0.17 -9.46 -13.35
CA ARG A 132 0.62 -8.44 -14.32
C ARG A 132 -0.50 -8.07 -15.30
N ALA A 133 -1.21 -9.08 -15.82
CA ALA A 133 -2.33 -8.86 -16.72
C ALA A 133 -3.47 -8.08 -16.04
N ALA A 134 -3.84 -8.47 -14.82
CA ALA A 134 -4.85 -7.78 -14.03
C ALA A 134 -4.44 -6.33 -13.71
N TYR A 135 -3.18 -6.09 -13.32
CA TYR A 135 -2.66 -4.76 -13.04
C TYR A 135 -2.69 -3.88 -14.29
N ALA A 136 -2.18 -4.38 -15.42
CA ALA A 136 -2.21 -3.65 -16.68
C ALA A 136 -3.63 -3.27 -17.11
N LEU A 137 -4.59 -4.19 -16.94
CA LEU A 137 -5.98 -3.95 -17.28
C LEU A 137 -6.67 -2.96 -16.33
N LEU A 138 -6.49 -3.13 -15.02
CA LEU A 138 -7.29 -2.43 -14.01
C LEU A 138 -6.67 -1.10 -13.58
N VAL A 139 -5.34 -1.01 -13.52
CA VAL A 139 -4.61 0.19 -13.11
C VAL A 139 -4.25 1.05 -14.32
N GLY A 140 -4.18 0.46 -15.51
CA GLY A 140 -3.86 1.16 -16.76
C GLY A 140 -2.37 1.46 -16.95
N GLU A 141 -1.51 0.90 -16.10
CA GLU A 141 -0.05 1.02 -16.16
C GLU A 141 0.57 -0.36 -16.34
N GLY A 142 1.68 -0.47 -17.06
CA GLY A 142 2.46 -1.71 -17.05
C GLY A 142 2.89 -2.04 -15.62
N ALA A 143 2.80 -3.30 -15.22
CA ALA A 143 3.34 -3.72 -13.92
C ALA A 143 4.80 -3.25 -13.81
N PRO A 144 5.24 -2.73 -12.64
CA PRO A 144 6.62 -2.33 -12.47
C PRO A 144 7.53 -3.48 -12.87
N ALA A 145 8.57 -3.19 -13.66
CA ALA A 145 9.54 -4.19 -14.10
C ALA A 145 10.08 -4.94 -12.88
N ASP A 146 10.27 -6.26 -13.02
CA ASP A 146 10.91 -7.08 -11.99
C ASP A 146 12.26 -6.43 -11.68
N ARG A 147 12.39 -5.87 -10.48
CA ARG A 147 13.67 -5.33 -9.97
C ARG A 147 14.48 -6.44 -9.37
#